data_AF-A0A2V7RHW2-F1
#
_entry.id   AF-A0A2V7RHW2-F1
#
_cell.length_a   1.000
_cell.length_b   1.000
_cell.length_c   1.000
_cell.angle_alpha   90.00
_cell.angle_beta   90.00
_cell.angle_gamma   90.00
#
_symmetry.space_group_name_H-M   'P 1'
#
loop_
_entity.id
_entity.type
_entity.pdbx_description
1 polymer ?
#
loop_
_entity_poly.entity_id
_entity_poly.type
_entity_poly.pdbx_seq_one_letter_code
_entity_poly.pdbx_strand_id
1 'polypeptide(L)' 'GVRTAAGMGGGLALDLGVRALHNGQATYVTSAGITQNSDGSFTVRPIRSEADLLVFHLGFSAALR' A
#
# COMPACT_ATOMS: atom_id res chain seq x y z
N GLY A 1 -7.33 -3.35 11.78
CA GLY A 1 -8.19 -3.33 10.59
C GLY A 1 -9.51 -3.97 10.93
N VAL A 2 -10.58 -3.57 10.26
CA VAL A 2 -11.93 -4.13 10.43
C VAL A 2 -12.32 -4.82 9.14
N ARG A 3 -12.97 -5.98 9.24
CA ARG A 3 -13.53 -6.73 8.11
C ARG A 3 -14.94 -7.17 8.47
N THR A 4 -15.86 -7.06 7.54
CA THR A 4 -17.27 -7.42 7.69
C THR A 4 -17.75 -8.13 6.45
N ALA A 5 -18.41 -9.28 6.64
CA ALA A 5 -19.06 -10.00 5.57
C ALA A 5 -20.58 -10.03 5.83
N ALA A 6 -21.37 -9.87 4.76
CA ALA A 6 -22.82 -9.93 4.82
C ALA A 6 -23.34 -10.85 3.71
N GLY A 7 -24.25 -11.75 4.09
CA GLY A 7 -25.01 -12.56 3.14
C GLY A 7 -26.10 -11.72 2.49
N MET A 8 -26.18 -11.78 1.17
CA MET A 8 -27.28 -11.25 0.38
C MET A 8 -28.13 -12.44 -0.11
N GLY A 9 -29.44 -12.28 -0.21
CA GLY A 9 -30.32 -13.37 -0.68
C GLY A 9 -29.86 -13.97 -2.01
N GLY A 10 -30.25 -15.22 -2.28
CA GLY A 10 -29.89 -15.90 -3.54
C GLY A 10 -28.49 -16.50 -3.59
N GLY A 11 -27.85 -16.74 -2.43
CA GLY A 11 -26.53 -17.35 -2.36
C GLY A 11 -25.38 -16.39 -2.64
N LEU A 12 -25.64 -15.08 -2.59
CA LEU A 12 -24.65 -14.02 -2.79
C LEU A 12 -24.06 -13.56 -1.46
N ALA A 13 -22.81 -13.12 -1.45
CA ALA A 13 -22.24 -12.45 -0.28
C ALA A 13 -21.29 -11.33 -0.70
N LEU A 14 -21.20 -10.32 0.16
CA LEU A 14 -20.23 -9.24 0.06
C LEU A 14 -19.32 -9.25 1.27
N ASP A 15 -18.04 -8.94 1.03
CA ASP A 15 -17.03 -8.79 2.06
C ASP A 15 -16.30 -7.47 1.87
N LEU A 16 -16.26 -6.68 2.93
CA LEU A 16 -15.62 -5.37 2.96
C LEU A 16 -14.61 -5.34 4.09
N GLY A 17 -13.44 -4.78 3.80
CA GLY A 17 -12.40 -4.62 4.81
C GLY A 17 -11.59 -3.35 4.64
N VAL A 18 -11.13 -2.81 5.75
CA VAL A 18 -10.15 -1.72 5.77
C VAL A 18 -9.06 -2.02 6.78
N ARG A 19 -7.81 -1.79 6.40
CA ARG A 19 -6.65 -2.00 7.27
C ARG A 19 -5.63 -0.89 7.07
N ALA A 20 -5.38 -0.12 8.13
CA ALA A 20 -4.18 0.69 8.24
C ALA A 20 -2.99 -0.20 8.61
N LEU A 21 -1.88 -0.02 7.91
CA LEU A 21 -0.61 -0.68 8.14
C LEU A 21 0.43 0.42 8.42
N HIS A 22 0.97 0.42 9.63
CA HIS A 22 2.09 1.27 9.98
C HIS A 22 3.37 0.51 9.64
N ASN A 23 4.03 0.89 8.55
CA ASN A 23 5.22 0.20 8.07
C ASN A 23 6.51 0.91 8.50
N GLY A 24 6.38 2.04 9.22
CA GLY A 24 7.50 2.80 9.74
C GLY A 24 8.17 3.63 8.67
N GLN A 25 9.48 3.87 8.84
CA GLN A 25 10.24 4.77 7.98
C GLN A 25 10.93 4.00 6.85
N ALA A 26 10.72 4.43 5.61
CA ALA A 26 11.51 4.00 4.47
C ALA A 26 12.59 5.05 4.16
N THR A 27 13.74 4.57 3.69
CA THR A 27 14.79 5.44 3.13
C THR A 27 15.03 5.04 1.68
N TYR A 28 14.93 5.99 0.77
CA TYR A 28 15.11 5.75 -0.66
C TYR A 28 15.79 6.94 -1.34
N VAL A 29 16.29 6.72 -2.55
CA VAL A 29 16.94 7.75 -3.37
C VAL A 29 16.24 7.78 -4.72
N THR A 30 15.84 8.96 -5.17
CA THR A 30 15.33 9.18 -6.53
C THR A 30 16.48 9.55 -7.46
N SER A 31 16.27 9.45 -8.78
CA SER A 31 17.26 9.92 -9.76
C SER A 31 17.63 11.39 -9.55
N ALA A 32 16.66 12.25 -9.22
CA ALA A 32 16.91 13.65 -8.87
C ALA A 32 17.71 13.83 -7.57
N GLY A 33 17.72 12.83 -6.68
CA GLY A 33 18.51 12.78 -5.47
C GLY A 33 20.00 12.47 -5.72
N ILE A 34 20.39 12.11 -6.94
CA ILE A 34 21.77 11.80 -7.32
C ILE A 34 22.29 12.90 -8.23
N THR A 35 23.44 13.48 -7.88
CA THR A 35 24.17 14.41 -8.75
C THR A 35 25.58 13.89 -8.95
N GLN A 36 26.01 13.77 -10.20
CA GLN A 36 27.43 13.61 -10.51
C GLN A 36 28.07 15.01 -10.51
N ASN A 37 29.15 15.14 -9.74
CA ASN A 37 29.90 16.37 -9.61
C ASN A 37 31.01 16.44 -10.69
N SER A 38 31.54 17.64 -10.94
CA SER A 38 32.56 17.86 -11.98
C SER A 38 33.90 17.18 -11.71
N ASP A 39 34.16 16.83 -10.45
CA ASP A 39 35.35 16.07 -10.01
C ASP A 39 35.17 14.54 -10.14
N GLY A 40 34.04 14.09 -10.69
CA GLY A 40 33.70 12.68 -10.87
C GLY A 40 33.08 12.01 -9.64
N SER A 41 32.96 12.71 -8.51
CA SER A 41 32.26 12.20 -7.32
C SER A 41 30.74 12.28 -7.47
N PHE A 42 30.01 11.64 -6.55
CA PHE A 42 28.55 11.67 -6.51
C PHE A 42 28.04 12.24 -5.20
N THR A 43 27.09 13.17 -5.30
CA THR A 43 26.28 13.63 -4.16
C THR A 43 24.97 12.86 -4.14
N VAL A 44 24.67 12.20 -3.02
CA VAL A 44 23.42 11.43 -2.82
C VAL A 44 22.59 12.08 -1.73
N ARG A 45 21.33 12.38 -2.03
CA ARG A 45 20.35 13.00 -1.13
C ARG A 45 19.19 12.01 -0.87
N PRO A 46 19.32 11.14 0.14
CA PRO A 46 18.26 10.20 0.47
C PRO A 46 17.04 10.91 1.06
N ILE A 47 15.87 10.40 0.72
CA ILE A 47 14.59 10.79 1.31
C ILE A 47 14.24 9.77 2.37
N ARG A 48 13.84 10.26 3.55
CA ARG A 48 13.26 9.44 4.62
C ARG A 48 11.81 9.84 4.77
N SER A 49 10.90 8.89 4.61
CA SER A 49 9.47 9.12 4.74
C SER A 49 8.75 7.94 5.38
N GLU A 50 7.61 8.22 6.01
CA GLU A 50 6.71 7.19 6.47
C GLU A 50 6.20 6.37 5.27
N ALA A 51 6.10 5.06 5.47
CA ALA A 51 5.71 4.09 4.45
C ALA A 51 4.32 3.47 4.76
N ASP A 52 3.49 4.21 5.48
CA ASP A 52 2.20 3.73 5.97
C ASP A 52 1.22 3.49 4.82
N LEU A 53 0.44 2.41 4.94
CA LEU A 53 -0.45 1.94 3.89
C LEU A 53 -1.89 1.84 4.40
N LEU A 54 -2.84 2.34 3.61
CA LEU A 54 -4.26 2.08 3.83
C LEU A 54 -4.75 1.07 2.78
N VAL A 55 -5.14 -0.11 3.24
CA VAL A 55 -5.62 -1.21 2.40
C VAL A 55 -7.13 -1.28 2.48
N PHE A 56 -7.78 -1.27 1.31
CA PHE A 56 -9.20 -1.56 1.15
C PHE A 56 -9.38 -2.95 0.54
N HIS A 57 -10.34 -3.70 1.06
CA HIS A 57 -10.70 -5.03 0.57
C HIS A 57 -12.16 -5.02 0.15
N LEU A 58 -12.42 -5.53 -1.05
CA LEU A 58 -13.76 -5.75 -1.60
C LEU A 58 -13.80 -7.17 -2.18
N GLY A 59 -14.66 -8.00 -1.60
CA GLY A 59 -14.90 -9.37 -2.01
C GLY A 59 -16.36 -9.60 -2.36
N PHE A 60 -16.58 -10.50 -3.31
CA PHE A 60 -17.91 -10.97 -3.70
C PHE A 60 -17.87 -12.48 -3.86
N SER A 61 -18.91 -13.18 -3.41
CA SER A 61 -19.10 -14.59 -3.65
C SER A 61 -20.53 -14.89 -4.09
N ALA A 62 -20.68 -15.93 -4.90
CA ALA A 62 -21.96 -16.43 -5.37
C ALA A 62 -21.95 -17.95 -5.35
N ALA A 63 -22.96 -18.56 -4.74
CA ALA A 63 -23.20 -19.98 -4.87
C ALA A 63 -23.85 -20.27 -6.24
N LEU A 64 -23.26 -21.19 -7.01
CA LEU A 64 -23.85 -21.68 -8.25
C LEU A 64 -24.72 -22.91 -7.94
N ARG A 65 -25.90 -22.96 -8.55
CA ARG A 65 -26.82 -24.10 -8.51
C ARG A 65 -27.17 -24.53 -9.93
#